data_AF-A0A1Y1X1L6-F1
#
_entry.id   AF-A0A1Y1X1L6-F1
#
_cell.length_a   1.000
_cell.length_b   1.000
_cell.length_c   1.000
_cell.angle_alpha   90.00
_cell.angle_beta   90.00
_cell.angle_gamma   90.00
#
_symmetry.space_group_name_H-M   'P 1'
#
loop_
_entity.id
_entity.type
_entity.pdbx_description
1 polymer ?
#
loop_
_entity_poly.entity_id
_entity_poly.type
_entity_poly.pdbx_seq_one_letter_code
_entity_poly.pdbx_strand_id
1 'polypeptide(L)'
;MEMDNNIKSKNQILEYSSEKYRLKVEYDKSKNNFIELFVEKESIIDSYFYNIKMNFSEFIESRKLFRLCDNLEEVFNLISKLIDENLVSIEEIINDNQLILLLKMFVSGSEEPLTAKIKLLKKKFDQNELINKLYEQIGTIEKLSERIDKLEKECKRQQKIKILQIYPRVEAANQLRQWMEIEGYGKGIVDVNSVCLTNFNKEPYEWLKLGDKWNYDIILFGIWDSNSGIPLKDEAVNAITAFINDGGGCILTHDTIGLTYGKSGFNKLREMFRIKVGKWGESPFGDYDNQWGYFSTKIKITKTGSLTTYPWKIGEINKVFPVLLTHTTSNAVYKDNVWIELCEGDYKCGKEPNALKEANYIDNFYLSIKNKCAMIQVGHSNNANADEKKIIANLIFYLFNLKN
;
A
#
# COMPACT_ATOMS: atom_id res chain seq x y z
N MET A 1 -36.87 -30.32 34.20
CA MET A 1 -37.32 -29.15 33.44
C MET A 1 -36.67 -27.95 34.10
N GLU A 2 -35.64 -27.43 33.42
CA GLU A 2 -34.80 -26.24 33.64
C GLU A 2 -34.60 -25.72 35.08
N MET A 3 -33.38 -25.95 35.62
CA MET A 3 -32.78 -25.07 36.63
C MET A 3 -31.82 -24.11 35.92
N ASP A 4 -32.20 -22.84 35.98
CA ASP A 4 -31.58 -21.66 35.40
C ASP A 4 -30.22 -21.37 36.08
N ASN A 5 -29.12 -21.83 35.47
CA ASN A 5 -27.75 -21.56 35.94
C ASN A 5 -27.24 -20.23 35.39
N ASN A 6 -27.82 -19.13 35.86
CA ASN A 6 -27.36 -17.78 35.56
C ASN A 6 -26.45 -17.26 36.70
N ILE A 7 -25.28 -17.87 36.88
CA ILE A 7 -24.24 -17.33 37.77
C ILE A 7 -23.49 -16.25 36.99
N LYS A 8 -23.97 -15.01 37.07
CA LYS A 8 -23.17 -13.83 36.70
C LYS A 8 -21.90 -13.81 37.56
N SER A 9 -20.73 -13.95 36.94
CA SER A 9 -19.43 -13.81 37.62
C SER A 9 -19.37 -12.42 38.28
N LYS A 10 -19.22 -12.39 39.60
CA LYS A 10 -19.00 -11.14 40.32
C LYS A 10 -17.52 -10.77 40.19
N ASN A 11 -17.22 -9.65 39.54
CA ASN A 11 -15.90 -9.01 39.63
C ASN A 11 -15.54 -8.84 41.11
N GLN A 12 -14.32 -9.20 41.47
CA GLN A 12 -13.81 -8.90 42.80
C GLN A 12 -13.10 -7.55 42.77
N ILE A 13 -13.36 -6.77 43.81
CA ILE A 13 -12.80 -5.44 43.99
C ILE A 13 -11.81 -5.53 45.14
N LEU A 14 -10.55 -5.21 44.85
CA LEU A 14 -9.53 -4.93 45.86
C LEU A 14 -9.49 -3.43 46.06
N GLU A 15 -9.79 -2.99 47.28
CA GLU A 15 -9.80 -1.59 47.65
C GLU A 15 -8.73 -1.33 48.71
N TYR A 16 -7.76 -0.48 48.37
CA TYR A 16 -6.77 0.01 49.31
C TYR A 16 -7.09 1.47 49.64
N SER A 17 -7.09 1.80 50.93
CA SER A 17 -7.31 3.17 51.40
C SER A 17 -6.20 3.57 52.35
N SER A 18 -5.62 4.75 52.14
CA SER A 18 -4.74 5.44 53.08
C SER A 18 -5.36 6.79 53.48
N GLU A 19 -4.70 7.52 54.40
CA GLU A 19 -5.13 8.86 54.78
C GLU A 19 -5.24 9.80 53.57
N LYS A 20 -4.36 9.63 52.57
CA LYS A 20 -4.26 10.47 51.38
C LYS A 20 -4.92 9.90 50.12
N TYR A 21 -5.06 8.58 49.97
CA TYR A 21 -5.51 7.98 48.70
C TYR A 21 -6.49 6.81 48.86
N ARG A 22 -7.24 6.52 47.79
CA ARG A 22 -8.06 5.32 47.65
C ARG A 22 -7.83 4.72 46.26
N LEU A 23 -7.35 3.48 46.23
CA LEU A 23 -7.09 2.72 45.02
C LEU A 23 -8.11 1.59 44.92
N LYS A 24 -8.77 1.47 43.77
CA LYS A 24 -9.73 0.41 43.50
C LYS A 24 -9.26 -0.39 42.28
N VAL A 25 -8.95 -1.67 42.49
CA VAL A 25 -8.58 -2.61 41.44
C VAL A 25 -9.73 -3.59 41.26
N GLU A 26 -10.26 -3.67 40.05
CA GLU A 26 -11.36 -4.57 39.72
C GLU A 26 -10.84 -5.61 38.73
N TYR A 27 -11.04 -6.90 39.07
CA TYR A 27 -10.57 -8.00 38.22
C TYR A 27 -11.68 -9.02 37.99
N ASP A 28 -11.65 -9.62 36.79
CA ASP A 28 -12.62 -10.61 36.35
C ASP A 28 -12.13 -12.03 36.68
N LYS A 29 -12.98 -12.77 37.38
CA LYS A 29 -12.70 -14.14 37.84
C LYS A 29 -12.86 -15.19 36.74
N SER A 30 -13.44 -14.83 35.59
CA SER A 30 -13.69 -15.77 34.48
C SER A 30 -12.41 -16.29 33.81
N LYS A 31 -11.28 -15.61 33.98
CA LYS A 31 -9.94 -16.05 33.56
C LYS A 31 -9.26 -16.76 34.74
N ASN A 32 -9.51 -18.06 34.91
CA ASN A 32 -9.08 -18.94 36.01
C ASN A 32 -7.55 -19.00 36.30
N ASN A 33 -6.70 -18.32 35.53
CA ASN A 33 -5.24 -18.41 35.67
C ASN A 33 -4.67 -17.66 36.89
N PHE A 34 -5.50 -16.94 37.64
CA PHE A 34 -5.03 -16.15 38.79
C PHE A 34 -4.91 -16.95 40.10
N ILE A 35 -5.62 -18.08 40.21
CA ILE A 35 -5.73 -18.82 41.47
C ILE A 35 -4.77 -20.01 41.52
N GLU A 36 -4.54 -20.73 40.41
CA GLU A 36 -3.72 -21.94 40.42
C GLU A 36 -2.21 -21.69 40.63
N LEU A 37 -1.70 -20.51 40.27
CA LEU A 37 -0.31 -20.11 40.53
C LEU A 37 0.01 -19.81 42.02
N PHE A 38 -1.01 -19.83 42.90
CA PHE A 38 -0.86 -19.50 44.32
C PHE A 38 -1.23 -20.65 45.28
N VAL A 39 -1.63 -21.82 44.77
CA VAL A 39 -2.24 -22.88 45.59
C VAL A 39 -1.24 -23.91 46.16
N GLU A 40 0.03 -23.90 45.78
CA GLU A 40 0.91 -25.03 46.11
C GLU A 40 1.49 -25.09 47.55
N LYS A 41 1.10 -24.19 48.47
CA LYS A 41 1.46 -24.34 49.90
C LYS A 41 0.34 -23.91 50.85
N GLU A 42 -0.75 -24.67 50.86
CA GLU A 42 -1.67 -24.66 51.99
C GLU A 42 -1.36 -25.79 52.96
N SER A 43 -0.83 -25.42 54.12
CA SER A 43 -1.41 -25.95 55.35
C SER A 43 -1.31 -24.89 56.44
N ILE A 44 -2.40 -24.81 57.21
CA ILE A 44 -2.59 -24.04 58.44
C ILE A 44 -2.89 -22.54 58.23
N ILE A 45 -4.15 -22.14 58.39
CA ILE A 45 -4.69 -21.57 59.67
C ILE A 45 -6.17 -21.17 59.49
N ASP A 46 -7.00 -21.67 60.41
CA ASP A 46 -8.28 -21.09 60.80
C ASP A 46 -8.05 -19.73 61.49
N SER A 47 -8.41 -18.64 60.81
CA SER A 47 -8.63 -17.27 61.34
C SER A 47 -7.44 -16.45 61.91
N TYR A 48 -7.35 -15.20 61.42
CA TYR A 48 -6.59 -14.01 61.87
C TYR A 48 -5.07 -13.85 61.58
N PHE A 49 -4.69 -12.57 61.34
CA PHE A 49 -3.38 -11.88 61.29
C PHE A 49 -2.12 -12.69 60.93
N TYR A 50 -1.43 -12.30 59.85
CA TYR A 50 -0.11 -12.86 59.52
C TYR A 50 1.07 -11.92 59.76
N ASN A 51 1.99 -12.44 60.56
CA ASN A 51 3.39 -12.06 60.70
C ASN A 51 4.19 -13.25 60.11
N ILE A 52 4.84 -13.09 58.95
CA ILE A 52 5.78 -14.07 58.39
C ILE A 52 7.10 -13.35 58.12
N LYS A 53 8.19 -13.88 58.68
CA LYS A 53 9.56 -13.57 58.27
C LYS A 53 9.80 -14.25 56.92
N MET A 54 9.74 -13.44 55.86
CA MET A 54 10.25 -13.75 54.53
C MET A 54 11.71 -13.35 54.44
N ASN A 55 12.48 -14.09 53.65
CA ASN A 55 13.84 -13.72 53.31
C ASN A 55 13.77 -12.67 52.20
N PHE A 56 14.77 -11.79 52.12
CA PHE A 56 14.74 -10.60 51.24
C PHE A 56 14.43 -10.90 49.76
N SER A 57 14.81 -12.07 49.25
CA SER A 57 14.53 -12.54 47.89
C SER A 57 13.04 -12.87 47.66
N GLU A 58 12.34 -13.40 48.66
CA GLU A 58 10.92 -13.80 48.57
C GLU A 58 9.97 -12.60 48.70
N PHE A 59 10.46 -11.52 49.30
CA PHE A 59 9.78 -10.23 49.42
C PHE A 59 9.72 -9.44 48.09
N ILE A 60 10.68 -9.65 47.19
CA ILE A 60 10.73 -9.03 45.86
C ILE A 60 9.65 -9.63 44.94
N GLU A 61 9.36 -10.93 45.06
CA GLU A 61 8.56 -11.64 44.06
C GLU A 61 7.04 -11.55 44.25
N SER A 62 6.49 -11.36 45.46
CA SER A 62 5.11 -11.83 45.68
C SER A 62 4.00 -10.85 46.09
N ARG A 63 4.19 -9.61 46.60
CA ARG A 63 3.04 -8.67 46.85
C ARG A 63 3.40 -7.28 47.41
N LYS A 64 3.97 -6.36 46.62
CA LYS A 64 4.09 -4.93 47.02
C LYS A 64 4.00 -3.89 45.90
N LEU A 65 3.25 -4.10 44.83
CA LEU A 65 3.10 -3.07 43.79
C LEU A 65 2.53 -1.72 44.31
N PHE A 66 1.80 -1.71 45.44
CA PHE A 66 1.13 -0.51 45.97
C PHE A 66 1.57 -0.08 47.38
N ARG A 67 2.61 -0.69 47.94
CA ARG A 67 3.21 -0.26 49.22
C ARG A 67 4.53 0.49 49.05
N LEU A 68 4.87 0.84 47.80
CA LEU A 68 6.19 1.34 47.40
C LEU A 68 6.27 2.86 47.23
N CYS A 69 5.15 3.56 47.30
CA CYS A 69 5.12 4.98 47.02
C CYS A 69 4.54 5.72 48.21
N ASP A 70 5.41 6.36 48.98
CA ASP A 70 5.05 7.21 50.10
C ASP A 70 4.59 8.59 49.61
N ASN A 71 4.92 8.94 48.36
CA ASN A 71 4.57 10.20 47.72
C ASN A 71 4.26 10.07 46.21
N LEU A 72 3.80 11.16 45.62
CA LEU A 72 3.30 11.24 44.24
C LEU A 72 4.41 11.00 43.19
N GLU A 73 5.64 11.41 43.49
CA GLU A 73 6.79 11.30 42.59
C GLU A 73 7.18 9.82 42.41
N GLU A 74 7.09 9.03 43.47
CA GLU A 74 7.33 7.58 43.41
C GLU A 74 6.24 6.85 42.65
N VAL A 75 4.96 7.25 42.79
CA VAL A 75 3.86 6.69 41.97
C VAL A 75 4.06 7.03 40.50
N PHE A 76 4.42 8.28 40.21
CA PHE A 76 4.71 8.73 38.85
C PHE A 76 5.89 7.97 38.24
N ASN A 77 7.01 7.88 38.96
CA ASN A 77 8.20 7.18 38.47
C ASN A 77 7.94 5.70 38.25
N LEU A 78 7.13 5.06 39.10
CA LEU A 78 6.72 3.68 38.92
C LEU A 78 5.83 3.51 37.69
N ILE A 79 4.80 4.34 37.52
CA ILE A 79 3.90 4.26 36.35
C ILE A 79 4.66 4.59 35.06
N SER A 80 5.49 5.63 35.05
CA SER A 80 6.33 6.01 33.92
C SER A 80 7.29 4.88 33.55
N LYS A 81 7.96 4.27 34.52
CA LYS A 81 8.82 3.10 34.29
C LYS A 81 8.05 1.92 33.71
N LEU A 82 6.84 1.63 34.20
CA LEU A 82 6.00 0.56 33.68
C LEU A 82 5.47 0.84 32.26
N ILE A 83 5.29 2.12 31.90
CA ILE A 83 4.96 2.54 30.53
C ILE A 83 6.19 2.38 29.62
N ASP A 84 7.37 2.82 30.08
CA ASP A 84 8.64 2.68 29.33
C ASP A 84 8.97 1.20 29.06
N GLU A 85 8.61 0.31 29.98
CA GLU A 85 8.75 -1.14 29.84
C GLU A 85 7.59 -1.80 29.05
N ASN A 86 6.65 -1.03 28.50
CA ASN A 86 5.46 -1.49 27.76
C ASN A 86 4.52 -2.43 28.55
N LEU A 87 4.55 -2.37 29.88
CA LEU A 87 3.73 -3.20 30.76
C LEU A 87 2.38 -2.56 31.10
N VAL A 88 2.25 -1.23 30.93
CA VAL A 88 1.00 -0.47 31.16
C VAL A 88 0.68 0.40 29.96
N SER A 89 -0.61 0.48 29.62
CA SER A 89 -1.15 1.40 28.62
C SER A 89 -2.25 2.27 29.23
N ILE A 90 -2.36 3.53 28.80
CA ILE A 90 -3.48 4.40 29.20
C ILE A 90 -4.70 3.97 28.40
N GLU A 91 -5.79 3.62 29.08
CA GLU A 91 -7.02 3.17 28.42
C GLU A 91 -7.97 4.34 28.20
N GLU A 92 -8.22 5.13 29.24
CA GLU A 92 -9.21 6.21 29.17
C GLU A 92 -8.97 7.28 30.24
N ILE A 93 -9.16 8.55 29.86
CA ILE A 93 -9.23 9.70 30.77
C ILE A 93 -10.68 10.18 30.77
N ILE A 94 -11.41 9.92 31.86
CA ILE A 94 -12.87 10.12 31.89
C ILE A 94 -13.22 11.56 32.34
N ASN A 95 -12.32 12.24 33.07
CA ASN A 95 -12.45 13.62 33.57
C ASN A 95 -11.23 14.04 34.43
N ASP A 96 -11.14 15.31 34.86
CA ASP A 96 -10.06 15.87 35.71
C ASP A 96 -9.81 15.10 37.03
N ASN A 97 -10.70 14.19 37.41
CA ASN A 97 -10.71 13.52 38.71
C ASN A 97 -10.49 12.00 38.64
N GLN A 98 -10.36 11.42 37.44
CA GLN A 98 -10.31 9.97 37.27
C GLN A 98 -9.46 9.55 36.05
N LEU A 99 -8.45 8.71 36.31
CA LEU A 99 -7.61 8.07 35.29
C LEU A 99 -7.84 6.56 35.30
N ILE A 100 -8.05 5.97 34.12
CA ILE A 100 -8.12 4.51 33.93
C ILE A 100 -6.88 4.04 33.17
N LEU A 101 -6.10 3.19 33.82
CA LEU A 101 -4.93 2.53 33.24
C LEU A 101 -5.24 1.07 32.99
N LEU A 102 -4.75 0.55 31.87
CA LEU A 102 -4.80 -0.86 31.52
C LEU A 102 -3.39 -1.44 31.62
N LEU A 103 -3.15 -2.17 32.71
CA LEU A 103 -1.96 -2.99 32.89
C LEU A 103 -2.08 -4.23 32.00
N LYS A 104 -1.04 -4.53 31.23
CA LYS A 104 -0.92 -5.73 30.39
C LYS A 104 0.37 -6.46 30.74
N MET A 105 0.25 -7.60 31.40
CA MET A 105 1.39 -8.44 31.74
C MET A 105 1.38 -9.71 30.90
N PHE A 106 2.45 -9.92 30.15
CA PHE A 106 2.71 -11.18 29.47
C PHE A 106 3.38 -12.14 30.45
N VAL A 107 2.73 -13.27 30.71
CA VAL A 107 3.25 -14.32 31.59
C VAL A 107 3.69 -15.49 30.72
N SER A 108 4.87 -16.03 31.02
CA SER A 108 5.40 -17.21 30.32
C SER A 108 4.39 -18.35 30.38
N GLY A 109 4.04 -18.92 29.23
CA GLY A 109 3.05 -20.00 29.10
C GLY A 109 1.62 -19.56 28.79
N SER A 110 1.34 -18.26 28.62
CA SER A 110 0.03 -17.75 28.19
C SER A 110 0.11 -17.06 26.82
N GLU A 111 -0.75 -17.45 25.88
CA GLU A 111 -0.85 -16.80 24.56
C GLU A 111 -1.52 -15.41 24.63
N GLU A 112 -2.32 -15.15 25.67
CA GLU A 112 -2.94 -13.85 25.92
C GLU A 112 -2.28 -13.13 27.10
N PRO A 113 -2.07 -11.80 27.03
CA PRO A 113 -1.62 -11.02 28.17
C PRO A 113 -2.71 -10.96 29.25
N LEU A 114 -2.29 -11.08 30.51
CA LEU A 114 -3.14 -10.77 31.64
C LEU A 114 -3.40 -9.27 31.65
N THR A 115 -4.67 -8.89 31.74
CA THR A 115 -5.08 -7.49 31.78
C THR A 115 -5.71 -7.13 33.12
N ALA A 116 -5.33 -5.97 33.66
CA ALA A 116 -5.94 -5.41 34.86
C ALA A 116 -6.28 -3.94 34.64
N LYS A 117 -7.50 -3.54 35.01
CA LYS A 117 -7.92 -2.14 34.96
C LYS A 117 -7.68 -1.49 36.32
N ILE A 118 -6.88 -0.44 36.32
CA ILE A 118 -6.55 0.35 37.50
C ILE A 118 -7.30 1.66 37.42
N LYS A 119 -8.17 1.90 38.40
CA LYS A 119 -8.93 3.14 38.50
C LYS A 119 -8.37 4.00 39.64
N LEU A 120 -7.81 5.15 39.27
CA LEU A 120 -7.29 6.14 40.22
C LEU A 120 -8.40 7.18 40.51
N LEU A 121 -8.74 7.36 41.79
CA LEU A 121 -9.81 8.27 42.25
C LEU A 121 -9.25 9.35 43.18
N LYS A 122 -9.67 10.60 42.94
CA LYS A 122 -9.27 11.82 43.64
C LYS A 122 -9.56 11.81 45.15
N LYS A 123 -8.55 12.10 45.97
CA LYS A 123 -8.72 12.75 47.30
C LYS A 123 -7.98 14.10 47.23
N LYS A 124 -8.52 15.15 47.86
CA LYS A 124 -8.03 16.54 47.83
C LYS A 124 -6.48 16.63 47.91
N PHE A 125 -5.78 16.70 46.78
CA PHE A 125 -4.55 17.47 46.54
C PHE A 125 -4.13 17.42 45.06
N ASP A 126 -3.16 18.27 44.70
CA ASP A 126 -2.90 18.90 43.40
C ASP A 126 -2.58 17.94 42.22
N GLN A 127 -3.59 17.65 41.41
CA GLN A 127 -3.51 16.77 40.22
C GLN A 127 -2.91 17.48 38.99
N ASN A 128 -2.83 18.81 39.00
CA ASN A 128 -2.53 19.57 37.78
C ASN A 128 -1.10 19.32 37.30
N GLU A 129 -0.13 19.16 38.21
CA GLU A 129 1.28 18.96 37.81
C GLU A 129 1.52 17.59 37.16
N LEU A 130 0.89 16.53 37.68
CA LEU A 130 1.00 15.17 37.15
C LEU A 130 0.28 15.03 35.80
N ILE A 131 -0.93 15.59 35.72
CA ILE A 131 -1.72 15.60 34.48
C ILE A 131 -1.00 16.42 33.41
N ASN A 132 -0.44 17.59 33.76
CA ASN A 132 0.32 18.41 32.80
C ASN A 132 1.58 17.71 32.30
N LYS A 133 2.34 17.02 33.18
CA LYS A 133 3.53 16.24 32.77
C LYS A 133 3.17 15.08 31.83
N LEU A 134 2.05 14.39 32.07
CA LEU A 134 1.57 13.31 31.20
C LEU A 134 1.06 13.84 29.86
N TYR A 135 0.36 14.99 29.84
CA TYR A 135 -0.06 15.64 28.59
C TYR A 135 1.14 16.16 27.76
N GLU A 136 2.20 16.66 28.41
CA GLU A 136 3.44 17.04 27.71
C GLU A 136 4.11 15.83 27.05
N GLN A 137 4.16 14.68 27.74
CA GLN A 137 4.70 13.44 27.16
C GLN A 137 3.86 12.95 25.97
N ILE A 138 2.52 12.97 26.08
CA ILE A 138 1.63 12.61 24.96
C ILE A 138 1.84 13.55 23.76
N GLY A 139 1.86 14.86 23.98
CA GLY A 139 2.11 15.82 22.90
C GLY A 139 3.49 15.66 22.26
N THR A 140 4.47 15.14 23.01
CA THR A 140 5.80 14.79 22.47
C THR A 140 5.75 13.53 21.60
N ILE A 141 5.01 12.50 22.02
CA ILE A 141 4.79 11.26 21.25
C ILE A 141 4.05 11.55 19.94
N GLU A 142 2.99 12.36 19.97
CA GLU A 142 2.24 12.76 18.77
C GLU A 142 3.14 13.49 17.77
N LYS A 143 3.95 14.46 18.24
CA LYS A 143 4.94 15.16 17.39
C LYS A 143 6.00 14.22 16.81
N LEU A 144 6.44 13.21 17.57
CA LEU A 144 7.37 12.19 17.08
C LEU A 144 6.72 11.30 16.02
N SER A 145 5.47 10.89 16.21
CA SER A 145 4.70 10.12 15.21
C SER A 145 4.53 10.90 13.91
N GLU A 146 4.15 12.18 13.97
CA GLU A 146 4.06 13.04 12.78
C GLU A 146 5.41 13.19 12.08
N ARG A 147 6.50 13.27 12.86
CA ARG A 147 7.86 13.37 12.33
C ARG A 147 8.31 12.06 11.68
N ILE A 148 7.96 10.90 12.25
CA ILE A 148 8.20 9.57 11.65
C ILE A 148 7.43 9.45 10.33
N ASP A 149 6.14 9.78 10.30
CA ASP A 149 5.32 9.77 9.07
C ASP A 149 5.91 10.69 7.98
N LYS A 150 6.41 11.87 8.38
CA LYS A 150 7.08 12.79 7.48
C LYS A 150 8.40 12.22 6.96
N LEU A 151 9.21 11.63 7.82
CA LEU A 151 10.48 10.99 7.47
C LEU A 151 10.28 9.75 6.59
N GLU A 152 9.24 8.94 6.82
CA GLU A 152 8.89 7.81 5.95
C GLU A 152 8.48 8.28 4.55
N LYS A 153 7.69 9.35 4.47
CA LYS A 153 7.34 10.00 3.19
C LYS A 153 8.57 10.60 2.51
N GLU A 154 9.50 11.18 3.25
CA GLU A 154 10.77 11.71 2.73
C GLU A 154 11.72 10.58 2.27
N CYS A 155 11.79 9.47 3.00
CA CYS A 155 12.59 8.30 2.65
C CYS A 155 12.03 7.60 1.39
N LYS A 156 10.70 7.46 1.28
CA LYS A 156 10.05 7.00 0.03
C LYS A 156 10.27 7.98 -1.13
N ARG A 157 10.33 9.29 -0.88
CA ARG A 157 10.69 10.30 -1.90
C ARG A 157 12.16 10.22 -2.32
N GLN A 158 13.05 9.70 -1.47
CA GLN A 158 14.46 9.44 -1.81
C GLN A 158 14.63 8.17 -2.64
N GLN A 159 13.67 7.23 -2.61
CA GLN A 159 13.68 6.05 -3.46
C GLN A 159 13.30 6.44 -4.90
N LYS A 160 14.27 6.31 -5.81
CA LYS A 160 14.04 6.55 -7.24
C LYS A 160 13.16 5.44 -7.82
N ILE A 161 12.22 5.80 -8.69
CA ILE A 161 11.48 4.83 -9.53
C ILE A 161 12.36 4.52 -10.73
N LYS A 162 12.87 3.30 -10.82
CA LYS A 162 13.77 2.87 -11.90
C LYS A 162 12.98 2.34 -13.08
N ILE A 163 13.25 2.87 -14.26
CA ILE A 163 12.57 2.50 -15.49
C ILE A 163 13.57 2.09 -16.56
N LEU A 164 13.28 0.99 -17.26
CA LEU A 164 13.98 0.63 -18.49
C LEU A 164 13.12 1.01 -19.71
N GLN A 165 13.59 1.98 -20.48
CA GLN A 165 13.04 2.30 -21.79
C GLN A 165 13.65 1.35 -22.84
N ILE A 166 12.83 0.45 -23.40
CA ILE A 166 13.23 -0.45 -24.48
C ILE A 166 12.81 0.19 -25.81
N TYR A 167 13.74 0.85 -26.48
CA TYR A 167 13.47 1.66 -27.67
C TYR A 167 13.78 0.91 -28.98
N PRO A 168 13.06 1.16 -30.07
CA PRO A 168 13.20 0.36 -31.28
C PRO A 168 14.38 0.78 -32.15
N ARG A 169 14.68 2.09 -32.21
CA ARG A 169 15.80 2.66 -32.99
C ARG A 169 16.48 3.79 -32.24
N VAL A 170 17.71 4.10 -32.67
CA VAL A 170 18.61 5.05 -32.00
C VAL A 170 18.00 6.44 -31.82
N GLU A 171 17.10 6.86 -32.72
CA GLU A 171 16.40 8.14 -32.66
C GLU A 171 15.43 8.24 -31.48
N ALA A 172 14.93 7.10 -30.98
CA ALA A 172 14.08 7.02 -29.81
C ALA A 172 14.89 6.81 -28.51
N ALA A 173 16.21 6.65 -28.59
CA ALA A 173 17.06 6.45 -27.43
C ALA A 173 16.93 7.63 -26.45
N ASN A 174 16.81 7.33 -25.15
CA ASN A 174 16.69 8.32 -24.09
C ASN A 174 15.50 9.30 -24.22
N GLN A 175 14.52 9.02 -25.09
CA GLN A 175 13.35 9.88 -25.23
C GLN A 175 12.56 10.02 -23.91
N LEU A 176 12.34 8.90 -23.20
CA LEU A 176 11.65 8.94 -21.91
C LEU A 176 12.49 9.66 -20.85
N ARG A 177 13.82 9.45 -20.88
CA ARG A 177 14.77 10.13 -20.00
C ARG A 177 14.72 11.65 -20.18
N GLN A 178 14.69 12.12 -21.43
CA GLN A 178 14.55 13.54 -21.74
C GLN A 178 13.30 14.13 -21.07
N TRP A 179 12.17 13.44 -21.10
CA TRP A 179 10.94 13.96 -20.50
C TRP A 179 10.95 13.87 -18.97
N MET A 180 11.35 12.73 -18.41
CA MET A 180 11.21 12.46 -16.98
C MET A 180 12.28 13.19 -16.16
N GLU A 181 13.54 13.15 -16.60
CA GLU A 181 14.68 13.70 -15.86
C GLU A 181 14.99 15.14 -16.26
N ILE A 182 15.07 15.43 -17.56
CA ILE A 182 15.59 16.71 -18.07
C ILE A 182 14.48 17.78 -18.11
N GLU A 183 13.33 17.45 -18.69
CA GLU A 183 12.15 18.34 -18.71
C GLU A 183 11.41 18.36 -17.36
N GLY A 184 11.75 17.45 -16.44
CA GLY A 184 11.25 17.45 -15.06
C GLY A 184 9.87 16.85 -14.85
N TYR A 185 9.29 16.15 -15.85
CA TYR A 185 7.99 15.48 -15.69
C TYR A 185 8.01 14.40 -14.61
N GLY A 186 9.17 13.76 -14.40
CA GLY A 186 9.39 12.74 -13.37
C GLY A 186 9.67 13.29 -11.97
N LYS A 187 9.61 14.62 -11.78
CA LYS A 187 9.80 15.31 -10.48
C LYS A 187 11.11 15.00 -9.76
N GLY A 188 12.14 14.58 -10.50
CA GLY A 188 13.41 14.12 -9.91
C GLY A 188 13.28 12.83 -9.10
N ILE A 189 12.19 12.08 -9.24
CA ILE A 189 11.98 10.78 -8.58
C ILE A 189 12.16 9.64 -9.58
N VAL A 190 11.82 9.86 -10.85
CA VAL A 190 12.00 8.85 -11.91
C VAL A 190 13.44 8.85 -12.42
N ASP A 191 14.01 7.66 -12.57
CA ASP A 191 15.35 7.38 -13.11
C ASP A 191 15.22 6.41 -14.30
N VAL A 192 15.71 6.82 -15.47
CA VAL A 192 15.46 6.15 -16.75
C VAL A 192 16.75 5.68 -17.38
N ASN A 193 16.89 4.36 -17.48
CA ASN A 193 17.87 3.73 -18.37
C ASN A 193 17.22 3.38 -19.70
N SER A 194 18.03 3.20 -20.74
CA SER A 194 17.52 2.86 -22.06
C SER A 194 18.35 1.77 -22.73
N VAL A 195 17.67 0.93 -23.51
CA VAL A 195 18.28 -0.14 -24.31
C VAL A 195 17.56 -0.27 -25.65
N CYS A 196 18.33 -0.48 -26.72
CA CYS A 196 17.79 -0.81 -28.03
C CYS A 196 17.09 -2.19 -27.97
N LEU A 197 15.89 -2.31 -28.53
CA LEU A 197 15.11 -3.55 -28.59
C LEU A 197 15.91 -4.70 -29.21
N THR A 198 16.74 -4.44 -30.21
CA THR A 198 17.61 -5.47 -30.80
C THR A 198 18.62 -6.03 -29.79
N ASN A 199 19.15 -5.19 -28.89
CA ASN A 199 20.07 -5.63 -27.84
C ASN A 199 19.31 -6.30 -26.69
N PHE A 200 18.15 -5.76 -26.31
CA PHE A 200 17.27 -6.39 -25.34
C PHE A 200 16.86 -7.80 -25.76
N ASN A 201 16.51 -7.98 -27.03
CA ASN A 201 16.17 -9.29 -27.61
C ASN A 201 17.34 -10.29 -27.65
N LYS A 202 18.59 -9.86 -27.44
CA LYS A 202 19.73 -10.79 -27.36
C LYS A 202 19.89 -11.37 -25.97
N GLU A 203 19.77 -10.53 -24.95
CA GLU A 203 20.09 -10.89 -23.56
C GLU A 203 19.11 -10.21 -22.58
N PRO A 204 17.80 -10.55 -22.62
CA PRO A 204 16.78 -9.77 -21.91
C PRO A 204 16.94 -9.82 -20.38
N TYR A 205 17.39 -10.94 -19.82
CA TYR A 205 17.61 -11.05 -18.37
C TYR A 205 18.77 -10.19 -17.89
N GLU A 206 19.87 -10.09 -18.65
CA GLU A 206 21.00 -9.21 -18.32
C GLU A 206 20.58 -7.75 -18.26
N TRP A 207 19.61 -7.35 -19.11
CA TRP A 207 19.05 -6.01 -19.06
C TRP A 207 18.03 -5.81 -17.96
N LEU A 208 17.32 -6.85 -17.50
CA LEU A 208 16.28 -6.71 -16.48
C LEU A 208 16.77 -6.93 -15.05
N LYS A 209 17.87 -7.67 -14.86
CA LYS A 209 18.36 -8.08 -13.54
C LYS A 209 19.66 -7.39 -13.15
N LEU A 210 19.88 -7.31 -11.84
CA LEU A 210 21.15 -6.98 -11.21
C LEU A 210 21.44 -8.09 -10.19
N GLY A 211 22.29 -9.04 -10.59
CA GLY A 211 22.42 -10.31 -9.89
C GLY A 211 21.10 -11.07 -9.91
N ASP A 212 20.63 -11.54 -8.76
CA ASP A 212 19.39 -12.33 -8.66
C ASP A 212 18.11 -11.48 -8.57
N LYS A 213 18.22 -10.15 -8.52
CA LYS A 213 17.09 -9.23 -8.31
C LYS A 213 16.72 -8.49 -9.59
N TRP A 214 15.45 -8.12 -9.72
CA TRP A 214 15.00 -7.17 -10.74
C TRP A 214 15.63 -5.80 -10.49
N ASN A 215 16.19 -5.19 -11.54
CA ASN A 215 16.87 -3.90 -11.46
C ASN A 215 15.92 -2.71 -11.67
N TYR A 216 14.73 -2.96 -12.23
CA TYR A 216 13.76 -1.93 -12.60
C TYR A 216 12.42 -2.19 -11.93
N ASP A 217 11.69 -1.11 -11.65
CA ASP A 217 10.32 -1.19 -11.16
C ASP A 217 9.33 -1.30 -12.33
N ILE A 218 9.66 -0.64 -13.44
CA ILE A 218 8.81 -0.54 -14.63
C ILE A 218 9.67 -0.72 -15.89
N ILE A 219 9.13 -1.42 -16.88
CA ILE A 219 9.65 -1.40 -18.25
C ILE A 219 8.65 -0.71 -19.16
N LEU A 220 9.18 0.07 -20.10
CA LEU A 220 8.38 0.77 -21.10
C LEU A 220 8.95 0.46 -22.48
N PHE A 221 8.10 -0.05 -23.37
CA PHE A 221 8.43 -0.16 -24.78
C PHE A 221 8.21 1.20 -25.43
N GLY A 222 9.25 1.70 -26.12
CA GLY A 222 9.40 3.10 -26.51
C GLY A 222 8.20 3.69 -27.26
N ILE A 223 8.17 5.02 -27.40
CA ILE A 223 6.98 5.77 -27.81
C ILE A 223 7.05 6.02 -29.32
N TRP A 224 6.96 4.94 -30.09
CA TRP A 224 7.10 4.93 -31.54
C TRP A 224 6.09 3.98 -32.16
N ASP A 225 5.62 4.33 -33.36
CA ASP A 225 4.58 3.58 -34.04
C ASP A 225 4.97 2.11 -34.26
N SER A 226 4.15 1.21 -33.74
CA SER A 226 4.36 -0.24 -33.72
C SER A 226 5.74 -0.66 -33.22
N ASN A 227 6.39 0.18 -32.41
CA ASN A 227 7.80 0.04 -32.04
C ASN A 227 8.71 -0.25 -33.27
N SER A 228 8.50 0.48 -34.38
CA SER A 228 9.13 0.26 -35.70
C SER A 228 8.92 -1.11 -36.34
N GLY A 229 7.93 -1.87 -35.91
CA GLY A 229 7.66 -3.22 -36.39
C GLY A 229 8.73 -4.25 -36.03
N ILE A 230 9.61 -3.95 -35.07
CA ILE A 230 10.59 -4.91 -34.57
C ILE A 230 9.90 -5.82 -33.56
N PRO A 231 9.78 -7.14 -33.80
CA PRO A 231 9.11 -8.04 -32.86
C PRO A 231 9.97 -8.33 -31.62
N LEU A 232 9.31 -8.69 -30.52
CA LEU A 232 9.97 -9.37 -29.41
C LEU A 232 10.36 -10.80 -29.82
N LYS A 233 11.53 -11.26 -29.37
CA LYS A 233 11.87 -12.68 -29.40
C LYS A 233 11.22 -13.43 -28.23
N ASP A 234 11.11 -14.74 -28.37
CA ASP A 234 10.46 -15.60 -27.36
C ASP A 234 11.14 -15.52 -25.99
N GLU A 235 12.47 -15.44 -25.96
CA GLU A 235 13.21 -15.26 -24.72
C GLU A 235 12.89 -13.92 -24.03
N ALA A 236 12.73 -12.85 -24.82
CA ALA A 236 12.33 -11.55 -24.32
C ALA A 236 10.90 -11.58 -23.77
N VAL A 237 9.97 -12.25 -24.46
CA VAL A 237 8.60 -12.48 -23.97
C VAL A 237 8.61 -13.22 -22.63
N ASN A 238 9.44 -14.27 -22.50
CA ASN A 238 9.55 -15.04 -21.26
C ASN A 238 10.11 -14.19 -20.11
N ALA A 239 11.15 -13.41 -20.36
CA ALA A 239 11.76 -12.53 -19.36
C ALA A 239 10.78 -11.43 -18.89
N ILE A 240 10.03 -10.82 -19.82
CA ILE A 240 8.97 -9.84 -19.50
C ILE A 240 7.86 -10.49 -18.69
N THR A 241 7.45 -11.70 -19.06
CA THR A 241 6.40 -12.44 -18.34
C THR A 241 6.82 -12.73 -16.89
N ALA A 242 8.06 -13.20 -16.69
CA ALA A 242 8.63 -13.40 -15.36
C ALA A 242 8.68 -12.10 -14.55
N PHE A 243 9.16 -11.02 -15.17
CA PHE A 243 9.21 -9.70 -14.56
C PHE A 243 7.83 -9.20 -14.09
N ILE A 244 6.80 -9.33 -14.94
CA ILE A 244 5.42 -8.94 -14.59
C ILE A 244 4.85 -9.82 -13.48
N ASN A 245 5.08 -11.14 -13.55
CA ASN A 245 4.59 -12.08 -12.54
C ASN A 245 5.18 -11.82 -11.15
N ASP A 246 6.41 -11.32 -11.09
CA ASP A 246 7.08 -10.92 -9.84
C ASP A 246 6.68 -9.50 -9.37
N GLY A 247 5.72 -8.85 -10.05
CA GLY A 247 5.16 -7.57 -9.67
C GLY A 247 5.80 -6.35 -10.33
N GLY A 248 6.59 -6.55 -11.38
CA GLY A 248 7.12 -5.49 -12.24
C GLY A 248 6.03 -4.84 -13.11
N GLY A 249 6.13 -3.52 -13.31
CA GLY A 249 5.22 -2.78 -14.18
C GLY A 249 5.60 -2.84 -15.65
N CYS A 250 4.64 -3.06 -16.55
CA CYS A 250 4.93 -3.09 -17.99
C CYS A 250 4.01 -2.13 -18.75
N ILE A 251 4.61 -1.19 -19.47
CA ILE A 251 3.91 -0.22 -20.32
C ILE A 251 4.21 -0.54 -21.78
N LEU A 252 3.12 -0.84 -22.50
CA LEU A 252 3.11 -0.97 -23.95
C LEU A 252 2.54 0.28 -24.59
N THR A 253 3.16 0.70 -25.68
CA THR A 253 2.80 1.91 -26.42
C THR A 253 2.15 1.55 -27.76
N HIS A 254 1.86 2.57 -28.54
CA HIS A 254 1.08 2.53 -29.77
C HIS A 254 1.38 1.34 -30.69
N ASP A 255 0.33 0.60 -31.06
CA ASP A 255 0.30 -0.51 -32.02
C ASP A 255 1.31 -1.66 -31.78
N THR A 256 1.79 -1.81 -30.55
CA THR A 256 2.60 -2.97 -30.14
C THR A 256 1.79 -4.28 -30.09
N ILE A 257 0.50 -4.23 -29.70
CA ILE A 257 -0.42 -5.39 -29.71
C ILE A 257 -1.46 -5.21 -30.84
N GLY A 258 -1.66 -6.27 -31.62
CA GLY A 258 -2.61 -6.35 -32.73
C GLY A 258 -1.89 -6.30 -34.08
N LEU A 259 -1.65 -5.08 -34.55
CA LEU A 259 -1.24 -4.72 -35.92
C LEU A 259 -0.18 -5.64 -36.54
N THR A 260 0.96 -5.83 -35.87
CA THR A 260 2.18 -6.22 -36.60
C THR A 260 2.60 -7.69 -36.47
N TYR A 261 2.17 -8.41 -35.42
CA TYR A 261 2.95 -9.58 -34.97
C TYR A 261 2.24 -10.94 -35.01
N GLY A 262 0.97 -11.01 -35.41
CA GLY A 262 0.24 -12.29 -35.45
C GLY A 262 0.30 -13.02 -34.09
N LYS A 263 0.60 -14.32 -34.07
CA LYS A 263 0.79 -15.10 -32.82
C LYS A 263 2.18 -14.93 -32.16
N SER A 264 3.00 -13.99 -32.63
CA SER A 264 4.39 -13.83 -32.19
C SER A 264 4.63 -12.47 -31.49
N GLY A 265 5.84 -12.28 -30.97
CA GLY A 265 6.27 -11.03 -30.36
C GLY A 265 5.34 -10.53 -29.23
N PHE A 266 5.01 -9.25 -29.27
CA PHE A 266 4.16 -8.58 -28.27
C PHE A 266 2.77 -9.20 -28.12
N ASN A 267 2.22 -9.81 -29.17
CA ASN A 267 0.90 -10.45 -29.08
C ASN A 267 0.89 -11.65 -28.12
N LYS A 268 2.05 -12.23 -27.79
CA LYS A 268 2.16 -13.25 -26.74
C LYS A 268 1.87 -12.70 -25.33
N LEU A 269 1.98 -11.39 -25.12
CA LEU A 269 1.72 -10.74 -23.83
C LEU A 269 0.26 -10.26 -23.68
N ARG A 270 -0.54 -10.24 -24.75
CA ARG A 270 -1.84 -9.54 -24.82
C ARG A 270 -2.84 -9.92 -23.72
N GLU A 271 -2.83 -11.17 -23.28
CA GLU A 271 -3.76 -11.64 -22.24
C GLU A 271 -3.43 -11.04 -20.87
N MET A 272 -2.14 -10.76 -20.57
CA MET A 272 -1.74 -10.05 -19.34
C MET A 272 -2.29 -8.63 -19.29
N PHE A 273 -2.47 -8.01 -20.47
CA PHE A 273 -3.07 -6.69 -20.66
C PHE A 273 -4.59 -6.74 -20.87
N ARG A 274 -5.19 -7.95 -20.93
CA ARG A 274 -6.60 -8.20 -21.29
C ARG A 274 -7.03 -7.54 -22.61
N ILE A 275 -6.21 -7.68 -23.63
CA ILE A 275 -6.47 -7.10 -24.96
C ILE A 275 -6.95 -8.17 -25.92
N LYS A 276 -8.09 -7.90 -26.54
CA LYS A 276 -8.61 -8.65 -27.68
C LYS A 276 -8.23 -7.94 -28.97
N VAL A 277 -8.00 -8.74 -30.01
CA VAL A 277 -7.49 -8.26 -31.30
C VAL A 277 -8.38 -8.75 -32.43
N GLY A 278 -8.56 -7.93 -33.45
CA GLY A 278 -9.19 -8.30 -34.71
C GLY A 278 -8.15 -8.61 -35.78
N LYS A 279 -8.62 -8.78 -37.02
CA LYS A 279 -7.75 -8.84 -38.19
C LYS A 279 -7.27 -7.46 -38.59
N TRP A 280 -6.09 -7.41 -39.21
CA TRP A 280 -5.60 -6.20 -39.85
C TRP A 280 -4.84 -6.55 -41.14
N GLY A 281 -5.26 -5.96 -42.26
CA GLY A 281 -4.74 -6.32 -43.57
C GLY A 281 -4.98 -7.79 -43.89
N GLU A 282 -3.98 -8.46 -44.48
CA GLU A 282 -4.07 -9.88 -44.86
C GLU A 282 -3.79 -10.84 -43.70
N SER A 283 -3.50 -10.34 -42.50
CA SER A 283 -3.20 -11.18 -41.35
C SER A 283 -4.45 -11.98 -40.93
N PRO A 284 -4.40 -13.33 -40.94
CA PRO A 284 -5.53 -14.15 -40.50
C PRO A 284 -5.64 -14.21 -38.96
N PHE A 285 -4.76 -13.51 -38.23
CA PHE A 285 -4.71 -13.53 -36.78
C PHE A 285 -5.65 -12.50 -36.17
N GLY A 286 -6.50 -12.96 -35.25
CA GLY A 286 -7.46 -12.15 -34.50
C GLY A 286 -8.35 -13.05 -33.65
N ASP A 287 -8.83 -12.56 -32.51
CA ASP A 287 -9.99 -13.16 -31.83
C ASP A 287 -11.28 -12.95 -32.64
N TYR A 288 -11.29 -11.92 -33.50
CA TYR A 288 -12.41 -11.54 -34.35
C TYR A 288 -11.96 -11.43 -35.81
N ASP A 289 -12.85 -11.77 -36.74
CA ASP A 289 -12.64 -11.69 -38.19
C ASP A 289 -12.79 -10.25 -38.74
N ASN A 290 -12.99 -9.28 -37.85
CA ASN A 290 -13.24 -7.90 -38.22
C ASN A 290 -11.95 -7.09 -38.18
N GLN A 291 -11.86 -6.11 -39.08
CA GLN A 291 -10.90 -5.02 -39.02
C GLN A 291 -11.61 -3.74 -38.57
N TRP A 292 -11.04 -2.99 -37.63
CA TRP A 292 -11.55 -1.68 -37.22
C TRP A 292 -10.42 -0.75 -36.81
N GLY A 293 -10.64 0.56 -36.94
CA GLY A 293 -9.71 1.54 -36.39
C GLY A 293 -10.36 2.88 -36.12
N TYR A 294 -10.21 3.36 -34.88
CA TYR A 294 -10.77 4.61 -34.39
C TYR A 294 -9.68 5.66 -34.21
N PHE A 295 -9.79 6.78 -34.91
CA PHE A 295 -8.74 7.80 -34.99
C PHE A 295 -9.19 9.08 -34.29
N SER A 296 -8.30 9.71 -33.52
CA SER A 296 -8.60 11.00 -32.90
C SER A 296 -7.34 11.82 -32.58
N THR A 297 -7.53 13.11 -32.38
CA THR A 297 -6.59 14.06 -31.78
C THR A 297 -7.06 14.54 -30.40
N LYS A 298 -8.09 13.90 -29.83
CA LYS A 298 -8.69 14.27 -28.55
C LYS A 298 -8.92 13.05 -27.67
N ILE A 299 -8.65 13.25 -26.38
CA ILE A 299 -8.88 12.25 -25.33
C ILE A 299 -9.83 12.79 -24.27
N LYS A 300 -10.51 11.88 -23.58
CA LYS A 300 -11.44 12.17 -22.49
C LYS A 300 -11.12 11.29 -21.29
N ILE A 301 -10.99 11.91 -20.11
CA ILE A 301 -10.79 11.19 -18.85
C ILE A 301 -12.10 10.45 -18.48
N THR A 302 -12.00 9.16 -18.18
CA THR A 302 -13.17 8.33 -17.78
C THR A 302 -13.15 7.94 -16.31
N LYS A 303 -12.00 8.06 -15.64
CA LYS A 303 -11.82 7.72 -14.22
C LYS A 303 -11.02 8.78 -13.49
N THR A 304 -11.32 8.96 -12.20
CA THR A 304 -10.53 9.79 -11.28
C THR A 304 -9.76 8.91 -10.29
N GLY A 305 -8.54 9.31 -9.95
CA GLY A 305 -7.71 8.65 -8.96
C GLY A 305 -6.30 9.24 -8.93
N SER A 306 -5.35 8.57 -8.28
CA SER A 306 -3.95 9.02 -8.25
C SER A 306 -3.37 9.22 -9.66
N LEU A 307 -3.80 8.42 -10.64
CA LEU A 307 -3.42 8.60 -12.05
C LEU A 307 -3.85 9.94 -12.66
N THR A 308 -4.93 10.57 -12.19
CA THR A 308 -5.36 11.89 -12.70
C THR A 308 -4.89 13.06 -11.83
N THR A 309 -4.29 12.78 -10.68
CA THR A 309 -3.93 13.80 -9.68
C THR A 309 -2.46 13.86 -9.32
N TYR A 310 -1.66 12.83 -9.62
CA TYR A 310 -0.27 12.74 -9.17
C TYR A 310 0.68 12.08 -10.19
N PRO A 311 1.89 12.64 -10.41
CA PRO A 311 2.42 13.87 -9.81
C PRO A 311 1.84 15.15 -10.43
N TRP A 312 1.06 15.04 -11.51
CA TRP A 312 0.42 16.16 -12.19
C TRP A 312 -1.09 16.06 -12.07
N LYS A 313 -1.76 17.17 -11.72
CA LYS A 313 -3.21 17.26 -11.84
C LYS A 313 -3.57 17.44 -13.32
N ILE A 314 -4.04 16.37 -13.95
CA ILE A 314 -4.39 16.37 -15.37
C ILE A 314 -5.89 16.58 -15.60
N GLY A 315 -6.77 16.42 -14.61
CA GLY A 315 -8.19 16.79 -14.77
C GLY A 315 -9.17 15.87 -14.08
N GLU A 316 -10.45 16.15 -14.30
CA GLU A 316 -11.59 15.40 -13.76
C GLU A 316 -12.26 14.58 -14.88
N ILE A 317 -13.21 13.72 -14.51
CA ILE A 317 -13.99 12.93 -15.49
C ILE A 317 -14.64 13.86 -16.51
N ASN A 318 -14.69 13.42 -17.78
CA ASN A 318 -15.19 14.15 -18.95
C ASN A 318 -14.36 15.35 -19.40
N LYS A 319 -13.25 15.66 -18.73
CA LYS A 319 -12.29 16.65 -19.22
C LYS A 319 -11.67 16.15 -20.53
N VAL A 320 -11.71 16.99 -21.56
CA VAL A 320 -11.17 16.73 -22.89
C VAL A 320 -9.84 17.47 -23.10
N PHE A 321 -8.86 16.80 -23.69
CA PHE A 321 -7.54 17.38 -24.02
C PHE A 321 -7.11 17.07 -25.45
N PRO A 322 -6.35 17.97 -26.08
CA PRO A 322 -5.68 17.68 -27.34
C PRO A 322 -4.51 16.70 -27.12
N VAL A 323 -4.39 15.74 -28.02
CA VAL A 323 -3.25 14.84 -28.16
C VAL A 323 -2.71 14.90 -29.58
N LEU A 324 -1.50 14.39 -29.80
CA LEU A 324 -1.06 14.14 -31.18
C LEU A 324 -1.99 13.10 -31.82
N LEU A 325 -2.13 13.15 -33.15
CA LEU A 325 -2.96 12.19 -33.88
C LEU A 325 -2.55 10.77 -33.47
N THR A 326 -3.53 9.97 -33.07
CA THR A 326 -3.35 8.57 -32.72
C THR A 326 -4.62 7.79 -33.02
N HIS A 327 -4.54 6.48 -32.82
CA HIS A 327 -5.63 5.57 -33.08
C HIS A 327 -5.50 4.26 -32.31
N THR A 328 -6.59 3.51 -32.31
CA THR A 328 -6.61 2.08 -32.04
C THR A 328 -6.76 1.32 -33.35
N THR A 329 -6.11 0.16 -33.43
CA THR A 329 -5.93 -0.59 -34.67
C THR A 329 -6.25 -2.06 -34.41
N SER A 330 -7.49 -2.45 -34.70
CA SER A 330 -8.02 -3.79 -34.43
C SER A 330 -7.66 -4.33 -33.05
N ASN A 331 -7.68 -3.47 -32.03
CA ASN A 331 -7.49 -3.84 -30.64
C ASN A 331 -8.64 -3.27 -29.81
N ALA A 332 -9.02 -4.03 -28.79
CA ALA A 332 -10.09 -3.70 -27.88
C ALA A 332 -9.75 -4.18 -26.48
N VAL A 333 -10.20 -3.44 -25.48
CA VAL A 333 -9.90 -3.67 -24.07
C VAL A 333 -11.17 -3.74 -23.26
N TYR A 334 -11.13 -4.47 -22.16
CA TYR A 334 -12.25 -4.54 -21.25
C TYR A 334 -12.54 -3.15 -20.66
N LYS A 335 -13.80 -2.68 -20.72
CA LYS A 335 -14.18 -1.30 -20.38
C LYS A 335 -13.74 -0.88 -18.98
N ASP A 336 -13.82 -1.78 -18.02
CA ASP A 336 -13.44 -1.50 -16.62
C ASP A 336 -11.93 -1.32 -16.43
N ASN A 337 -11.10 -1.59 -17.44
CA ASN A 337 -9.66 -1.30 -17.41
C ASN A 337 -9.33 0.09 -17.99
N VAL A 338 -10.28 0.76 -18.65
CA VAL A 338 -10.01 2.02 -19.37
C VAL A 338 -10.02 3.22 -18.43
N TRP A 339 -8.96 4.02 -18.48
CA TRP A 339 -8.82 5.26 -17.70
C TRP A 339 -9.04 6.51 -18.54
N ILE A 340 -8.71 6.42 -19.83
CA ILE A 340 -8.80 7.52 -20.79
C ILE A 340 -9.27 6.93 -22.13
N GLU A 341 -10.26 7.56 -22.75
CA GLU A 341 -10.80 7.20 -24.06
C GLU A 341 -10.34 8.20 -25.13
N LEU A 342 -10.15 7.73 -26.36
CA LEU A 342 -10.20 8.55 -27.55
C LEU A 342 -11.65 9.02 -27.75
N CYS A 343 -11.82 10.30 -28.06
CA CYS A 343 -13.15 10.92 -28.21
C CYS A 343 -13.15 11.88 -29.39
N GLU A 344 -14.33 12.29 -29.86
CA GLU A 344 -14.46 13.25 -30.97
C GLU A 344 -13.62 12.85 -32.20
N GLY A 345 -13.61 11.55 -32.49
CA GLY A 345 -12.84 10.93 -33.56
C GLY A 345 -13.75 10.12 -34.48
N ASP A 346 -13.15 9.47 -35.46
CA ASP A 346 -13.89 8.75 -36.49
C ASP A 346 -13.29 7.38 -36.79
N TYR A 347 -14.16 6.46 -37.19
CA TYR A 347 -13.76 5.18 -37.77
C TYR A 347 -13.24 5.40 -39.19
N LYS A 348 -11.95 5.19 -39.41
CA LYS A 348 -11.37 5.28 -40.77
C LYS A 348 -11.31 3.94 -41.50
N CYS A 349 -11.45 2.83 -40.77
CA CYS A 349 -11.59 1.52 -41.37
C CYS A 349 -12.51 0.65 -40.52
N GLY A 350 -13.41 -0.07 -41.21
CA GLY A 350 -14.39 -0.96 -40.61
C GLY A 350 -15.19 -0.36 -39.46
N LYS A 351 -15.80 -1.25 -38.67
CA LYS A 351 -16.46 -0.95 -37.40
C LYS A 351 -16.16 -2.09 -36.45
N GLU A 352 -16.14 -1.79 -35.15
CA GLU A 352 -16.02 -2.83 -34.13
C GLU A 352 -17.09 -3.92 -34.29
N PRO A 353 -16.74 -5.20 -34.09
CA PRO A 353 -17.72 -6.27 -34.05
C PRO A 353 -18.71 -6.12 -32.89
N ASN A 354 -19.99 -6.39 -33.12
CA ASN A 354 -21.05 -6.34 -32.10
C ASN A 354 -20.72 -7.21 -30.86
N ALA A 355 -20.05 -8.34 -31.06
CA ALA A 355 -19.63 -9.24 -29.99
C ALA A 355 -18.71 -8.56 -28.95
N LEU A 356 -17.93 -7.56 -29.34
CA LEU A 356 -17.13 -6.78 -28.38
C LEU A 356 -18.04 -6.00 -27.42
N LYS A 357 -19.09 -5.36 -27.94
CA LYS A 357 -20.05 -4.59 -27.13
C LYS A 357 -20.79 -5.50 -26.16
N GLU A 358 -21.25 -6.65 -26.64
CA GLU A 358 -21.92 -7.66 -25.82
C GLU A 358 -21.02 -8.18 -24.70
N ALA A 359 -19.70 -8.24 -24.94
CA ALA A 359 -18.69 -8.67 -23.97
C ALA A 359 -18.11 -7.52 -23.11
N ASN A 360 -18.67 -6.30 -23.17
CA ASN A 360 -18.19 -5.11 -22.44
C ASN A 360 -16.73 -4.73 -22.76
N TYR A 361 -16.31 -4.95 -24.00
CA TYR A 361 -15.07 -4.42 -24.56
C TYR A 361 -15.36 -3.10 -25.28
N ILE A 362 -14.36 -2.21 -25.28
CA ILE A 362 -14.37 -0.99 -26.08
C ILE A 362 -13.09 -0.92 -26.91
N ASP A 363 -13.20 -0.30 -28.08
CA ASP A 363 -12.12 -0.17 -29.04
C ASP A 363 -11.54 1.24 -29.14
N ASN A 364 -12.15 2.25 -28.53
CA ASN A 364 -11.69 3.63 -28.56
C ASN A 364 -10.89 4.02 -27.31
N PHE A 365 -10.10 3.10 -26.74
CA PHE A 365 -9.29 3.40 -25.54
C PHE A 365 -8.01 4.19 -25.91
N TYR A 366 -7.64 5.15 -25.08
CA TYR A 366 -6.33 5.80 -25.13
C TYR A 366 -5.37 5.22 -24.09
N LEU A 367 -5.87 4.95 -22.88
CA LEU A 367 -5.12 4.32 -21.80
C LEU A 367 -5.96 3.23 -21.13
N SER A 368 -5.45 2.01 -21.16
CA SER A 368 -6.01 0.85 -20.46
C SER A 368 -4.99 0.30 -19.47
N ILE A 369 -5.45 -0.05 -18.27
CA ILE A 369 -4.60 -0.60 -17.22
C ILE A 369 -5.27 -1.84 -16.64
N LYS A 370 -4.54 -2.95 -16.67
CA LYS A 370 -4.89 -4.19 -16.01
C LYS A 370 -3.75 -4.60 -15.07
N ASN A 371 -4.03 -4.58 -13.76
CA ASN A 371 -3.02 -4.81 -12.73
C ASN A 371 -1.83 -3.83 -12.97
N LYS A 372 -0.60 -4.33 -13.03
CA LYS A 372 0.61 -3.54 -13.34
C LYS A 372 0.96 -3.48 -14.84
N CYS A 373 0.05 -3.89 -15.72
CA CYS A 373 0.22 -3.85 -17.17
C CYS A 373 -0.65 -2.73 -17.76
N ALA A 374 -0.05 -1.84 -18.54
CA ALA A 374 -0.76 -0.73 -19.17
C ALA A 374 -0.49 -0.65 -20.67
N MET A 375 -1.51 -0.39 -21.47
CA MET A 375 -1.36 0.01 -22.87
C MET A 375 -1.82 1.45 -23.05
N ILE A 376 -0.97 2.27 -23.68
CA ILE A 376 -1.24 3.68 -23.95
C ILE A 376 -1.01 4.00 -25.43
N GLN A 377 -1.89 4.78 -26.05
CA GLN A 377 -1.84 5.12 -27.47
C GLN A 377 -0.94 6.33 -27.79
N VAL A 378 0.12 6.54 -27.01
CA VAL A 378 1.16 7.52 -27.37
C VAL A 378 2.19 6.82 -28.26
N GLY A 379 2.60 7.49 -29.34
CA GLY A 379 3.71 7.01 -30.19
C GLY A 379 3.44 7.03 -31.69
N HIS A 380 2.19 7.22 -32.13
CA HIS A 380 1.86 7.30 -33.57
C HIS A 380 2.65 8.40 -34.30
N SER A 381 2.79 9.57 -33.65
CA SER A 381 3.60 10.69 -34.17
C SER A 381 5.06 10.63 -33.71
N ASN A 382 5.53 9.49 -33.19
CA ASN A 382 6.89 9.29 -32.70
C ASN A 382 7.33 10.24 -31.56
N ASN A 383 6.36 10.93 -30.94
CA ASN A 383 6.57 11.94 -29.91
C ASN A 383 5.31 12.06 -29.04
N ALA A 384 5.37 12.95 -28.03
CA ALA A 384 4.27 13.26 -27.13
C ALA A 384 4.19 14.77 -26.88
N ASN A 385 2.98 15.32 -26.76
CA ASN A 385 2.79 16.69 -26.30
C ASN A 385 2.92 16.81 -24.76
N ALA A 386 2.83 18.04 -24.23
CA ALA A 386 3.00 18.29 -22.79
C ALA A 386 2.00 17.54 -21.89
N ASP A 387 0.74 17.39 -22.30
CA ASP A 387 -0.27 16.69 -21.51
C ASP A 387 -0.07 15.17 -21.59
N GLU A 388 0.33 14.64 -22.74
CA GLU A 388 0.71 13.24 -22.90
C GLU A 388 1.91 12.87 -22.02
N LYS A 389 2.92 13.75 -21.93
CA LYS A 389 4.06 13.58 -21.02
C LYS A 389 3.63 13.54 -19.55
N LYS A 390 2.65 14.37 -19.14
CA LYS A 390 2.07 14.31 -17.78
C LYS A 390 1.32 13.01 -17.55
N ILE A 391 0.55 12.53 -18.53
CA ILE A 391 -0.18 11.26 -18.43
C ILE A 391 0.80 10.10 -18.27
N ILE A 392 1.88 10.06 -19.05
CA ILE A 392 2.93 9.03 -18.92
C ILE A 392 3.60 9.10 -17.55
N ALA A 393 3.94 10.30 -17.07
CA ALA A 393 4.49 10.46 -15.73
C ALA A 393 3.51 9.94 -14.67
N ASN A 394 2.25 10.36 -14.71
CA ASN A 394 1.24 9.88 -13.77
C ASN A 394 1.05 8.35 -13.83
N LEU A 395 1.09 7.75 -15.04
CA LEU A 395 1.03 6.31 -15.22
C LEU A 395 2.19 5.60 -14.53
N ILE A 396 3.41 6.10 -14.69
CA ILE A 396 4.62 5.57 -14.02
C ILE A 396 4.42 5.55 -12.50
N PHE A 397 4.05 6.69 -11.92
CA PHE A 397 3.82 6.77 -10.46
C PHE A 397 2.63 5.91 -10.03
N TYR A 398 1.60 5.80 -10.86
CA TYR A 398 0.45 4.96 -10.57
C TYR A 398 0.84 3.48 -10.48
N LEU A 399 1.52 2.95 -11.50
CA LEU A 399 1.93 1.53 -11.54
C LEU A 399 2.91 1.18 -10.42
N PHE A 400 3.85 2.08 -10.10
CA PHE A 400 4.79 1.89 -8.99
C PHE A 400 4.08 1.72 -7.64
N ASN A 401 2.99 2.46 -7.42
CA ASN A 401 2.25 2.44 -6.15
C ASN A 401 1.16 1.35 -6.08
N LEU A 402 0.93 0.59 -7.14
CA LEU A 402 0.00 -0.54 -7.08
C LEU A 402 0.58 -1.63 -6.17
N LYS A 403 -0.22 -2.09 -5.21
CA LYS A 403 0.10 -3.28 -4.42
C LYS A 403 -0.11 -4.53 -5.27
N ASN A 404 0.76 -5.53 -5.10
CA ASN A 404 0.63 -6.83 -5.75
C ASN A 404 -0.56 -7.61 -5.18
#